data_AF-A0A1H8CF97-F1
#
_entry.id   AF-A0A1H8CF97-F1
#
_cell.length_a   1.000
_cell.length_b   1.000
_cell.length_c   1.000
_cell.angle_alpha   90.00
_cell.angle_beta   90.00
_cell.angle_gamma   90.00
#
_symmetry.space_group_name_H-M   'P 1'
#
loop_
_entity.id
_entity.type
_entity.pdbx_description
1 polymer ?
#
loop_
_entity_poly.entity_id
_entity_poly.type
_entity_poly.pdbx_seq_one_letter_code
_entity_poly.pdbx_strand_id
1 'polypeptide(L)' 'MENPKIKGKMIEIVENQLKENFPKCTKETYDRLMDAGNSAEDSKLKIAGILVIEMYDMMKNQQPFNEERYAEGLAELT' A
#
# COMPACT_ATOMS: atom_id res chain seq x y z
N MET A 1 -4.13 -9.61 7.46
CA MET A 1 -4.88 -10.01 6.25
C MET A 1 -4.89 -11.54 6.18
N GLU A 2 -6.05 -12.19 6.37
CA GLU A 2 -6.13 -13.65 6.58
C GLU A 2 -6.28 -14.47 5.29
N ASN A 3 -6.79 -13.88 4.20
CA ASN A 3 -6.94 -14.58 2.92
C ASN A 3 -5.63 -14.53 2.11
N PRO A 4 -4.94 -15.67 1.88
CA PRO A 4 -3.65 -15.70 1.21
C PRO A 4 -3.71 -15.27 -0.26
N LYS A 5 -4.85 -15.50 -0.95
CA LYS A 5 -5.02 -15.07 -2.35
C LYS A 5 -5.13 -13.55 -2.45
N ILE A 6 -5.87 -12.93 -1.52
CA ILE A 6 -5.98 -11.47 -1.45
C ILE A 6 -4.62 -10.89 -1.08
N LYS A 7 -3.94 -11.44 -0.05
CA LYS A 7 -2.59 -11.02 0.34
C LYS A 7 -1.63 -11.02 -0.85
N GLY A 8 -1.56 -12.12 -1.61
CA GLY A 8 -0.69 -12.23 -2.78
C GLY A 8 -0.95 -11.14 -3.82
N LYS A 9 -2.23 -10.91 -4.18
CA LYS A 9 -2.60 -9.88 -5.14
C LYS A 9 -2.27 -8.47 -4.68
N MET A 10 -2.48 -8.17 -3.39
CA MET A 10 -2.18 -6.84 -2.87
C MET A 10 -0.67 -6.57 -2.86
N ILE A 11 0.13 -7.58 -2.50
CA ILE A 11 1.59 -7.47 -2.58
C ILE A 11 2.03 -7.25 -4.03
N GLU A 12 1.49 -8.01 -4.98
CA GLU A 12 1.81 -7.84 -6.41
C GLU A 12 1.51 -6.41 -6.91
N ILE A 13 0.37 -5.82 -6.50
CA ILE A 13 0.05 -4.43 -6.84
C ILE A 13 1.07 -3.48 -6.23
N VAL A 14 1.42 -3.65 -4.95
CA VAL A 14 2.45 -2.81 -4.29
C VAL A 14 3.81 -2.96 -4.99
N GLU A 15 4.19 -4.16 -5.42
CA GLU A 15 5.42 -4.37 -6.17
C GLU A 15 5.42 -3.65 -7.52
N ASN A 16 4.29 -3.63 -8.21
CA ASN A 16 4.12 -2.85 -9.43
C ASN A 16 4.19 -1.35 -9.15
N GLN A 17 3.55 -0.85 -8.09
CA GLN A 17 3.63 0.56 -7.68
C GLN A 17 5.08 0.99 -7.39
N LEU A 18 5.86 0.14 -6.72
CA LEU A 18 7.26 0.39 -6.42
C LEU A 18 8.14 0.36 -7.69
N LYS A 19 7.89 -0.59 -8.58
CA LYS A 19 8.62 -0.74 -9.85
C LYS A 19 8.37 0.43 -10.79
N GLU A 20 7.13 0.88 -10.86
CA GLU A 20 6.71 2.00 -11.72
C GLU A 20 6.92 3.37 -11.05
N ASN A 21 7.24 3.37 -9.75
CA ASN A 21 7.30 4.56 -8.91
C ASN A 21 6.01 5.41 -8.99
N PHE A 22 4.87 4.72 -9.00
CA PHE A 22 3.56 5.31 -9.16
C PHE A 22 2.50 4.53 -8.34
N PRO A 23 1.79 5.16 -7.40
CA PRO A 23 1.96 6.56 -6.97
C PRO A 23 3.25 6.76 -6.17
N LYS A 24 3.85 7.95 -6.26
CA LYS A 24 5.16 8.26 -5.64
C LYS A 24 5.17 8.04 -4.12
N CYS A 25 4.04 8.33 -3.47
CA CYS A 25 3.86 8.13 -2.03
C CYS A 25 4.13 6.68 -1.57
N THR A 26 3.94 5.70 -2.46
CA THR A 26 4.24 4.28 -2.17
C THR A 26 5.74 4.06 -2.02
N LYS A 27 6.55 4.61 -2.92
CA LYS A 27 8.01 4.48 -2.87
C LYS A 27 8.59 5.22 -1.67
N GLU A 28 8.13 6.44 -1.44
CA GLU A 28 8.55 7.27 -0.30
C GLU A 28 8.24 6.56 1.04
N THR A 29 7.05 5.99 1.16
CA THR A 29 6.65 5.24 2.36
C THR A 29 7.46 3.95 2.52
N TYR A 30 7.69 3.22 1.43
CA TYR A 30 8.52 2.01 1.47
C TYR A 30 9.94 2.34 1.94
N ASP A 31 10.57 3.36 1.37
CA ASP A 31 11.93 3.77 1.75
C ASP A 31 11.98 4.19 3.23
N ARG A 32 11.00 4.97 3.69
CA ARG A 32 10.87 5.35 5.10
C ARG A 32 10.74 4.14 6.04
N LEU A 33 9.97 3.12 5.66
CA LEU A 33 9.82 1.90 6.47
C LEU A 33 11.11 1.08 6.48
N MET A 34 11.80 1.00 5.35
CA MET A 34 13.11 0.34 5.26
C MET A 34 14.15 1.05 6.13
N ASP A 35 14.20 2.39 6.10
CA ASP A 35 15.10 3.20 6.93
C ASP A 35 14.79 3.07 8.43
N ALA A 36 13.52 2.83 8.79
CA ALA A 36 13.11 2.51 10.15
C ALA A 36 13.46 1.07 10.60
N GLY A 37 14.07 0.26 9.73
CA GLY A 37 14.54 -1.09 10.04
C GLY A 37 13.51 -2.20 9.79
N ASN A 38 12.40 -1.91 9.09
CA ASN A 38 11.45 -2.94 8.68
C ASN A 38 12.07 -3.82 7.56
N SER A 39 11.64 -5.09 7.50
CA SER A 39 12.00 -5.95 6.38
C SER A 39 11.26 -5.52 5.10
N ALA A 40 11.81 -5.86 3.94
CA ALA A 40 11.14 -5.59 2.67
C ALA A 40 9.75 -6.24 2.57
N GLU A 41 9.60 -7.45 3.13
CA GLU A 41 8.30 -8.13 3.18
C GLU A 41 7.31 -7.40 4.09
N ASP A 42 7.73 -7.03 5.30
CA ASP A 42 6.88 -6.31 6.26
C ASP A 42 6.46 -4.94 5.73
N SER A 43 7.38 -4.21 5.10
CA SER A 43 7.09 -2.91 4.49
C SER A 43 6.03 -3.04 3.40
N LYS A 44 6.17 -4.01 2.48
CA LYS A 44 5.15 -4.27 1.45
C LYS A 44 3.82 -4.69 2.06
N LEU A 45 3.84 -5.49 3.12
CA LEU A 45 2.63 -5.93 3.83
C LEU A 45 1.87 -4.79 4.50
N LYS A 46 2.58 -3.87 5.16
CA LYS A 46 2.00 -2.66 5.76
C LYS A 46 1.31 -1.80 4.70
N ILE A 47 2.02 -1.52 3.61
CA ILE A 47 1.50 -0.75 2.46
C ILE A 47 0.28 -1.45 1.84
N ALA A 48 0.35 -2.77 1.62
CA ALA A 48 -0.77 -3.57 1.13
C ALA A 48 -1.99 -3.51 2.05
N GLY A 49 -1.79 -3.33 3.36
CA GLY A 49 -2.87 -3.09 4.31
C GLY A 49 -3.63 -1.80 4.01
N ILE A 50 -2.90 -0.69 3.79
CA ILE A 50 -3.51 0.60 3.43
C ILE A 50 -4.20 0.52 2.06
N LEU A 51 -3.59 -0.19 1.10
CA LEU A 51 -4.19 -0.39 -0.23
C LEU A 51 -5.55 -1.11 -0.15
N VAL A 52 -5.69 -2.10 0.74
CA VAL A 52 -6.98 -2.78 0.96
C VAL A 52 -8.05 -1.83 1.48
N ILE A 53 -7.70 -0.89 2.36
CA ILE A 53 -8.63 0.12 2.88
C ILE A 53 -9.10 1.01 1.73
N GLU A 54 -8.18 1.49 0.89
CA GLU A 54 -8.51 2.31 -0.27
C GLU A 54 -9.40 1.56 -1.27
N MET A 55 -9.07 0.30 -1.58
CA MET A 55 -9.89 -0.54 -2.47
C MET A 55 -11.30 -0.77 -1.90
N TYR A 56 -11.41 -0.97 -0.59
CA TYR A 56 -12.71 -1.10 0.07
C TYR A 56 -13.54 0.18 -0.08
N ASP A 57 -12.95 1.35 0.14
CA ASP A 57 -13.62 2.64 0.00
C ASP A 57 -13.99 2.97 -1.45
N MET A 58 -13.17 2.56 -2.43
CA MET A 58 -13.51 2.65 -3.85
C MET A 58 -14.76 1.84 -4.18
N MET A 59 -14.80 0.57 -3.76
CA MET A 59 -15.91 -0.33 -4.05
C MET A 59 -17.19 0.08 -3.32
N LYS A 60 -17.07 0.45 -2.05
CA LYS A 60 -18.21 0.85 -1.21
C LYS A 60 -18.88 2.12 -1.72
N ASN A 61 -18.10 3.11 -2.12
CA ASN A 61 -18.61 4.43 -2.52
C ASN A 61 -18.68 4.62 -4.04
N GLN A 62 -18.32 3.60 -4.84
CA GLN A 62 -18.29 3.65 -6.31
C GLN A 62 -17.46 4.82 -6.85
N GLN A 63 -16.31 5.05 -6.23
CA GLN A 63 -15.39 6.14 -6.57
C GLN A 63 -14.08 5.58 -7.15
N PRO A 64 -13.36 6.36 -7.98
CA PRO A 64 -12.04 5.99 -8.43
C PRO A 64 -11.04 5.95 -7.25
N PHE A 65 -9.87 5.37 -7.50
CA PHE A 65 -8.75 5.38 -6.57
C PHE A 65 -8.38 6.83 -6.22
N ASN A 66 -8.26 7.11 -4.92
CA ASN A 66 -7.88 8.41 -4.41
C ASN A 66 -6.45 8.36 -3.87
N GLU A 67 -5.51 8.92 -4.64
CA GLU A 67 -4.09 8.95 -4.27
C GLU A 67 -3.82 9.77 -2.99
N GLU A 68 -4.59 10.83 -2.74
CA GLU A 68 -4.45 11.67 -1.54
C GLU A 68 -4.84 10.88 -0.28
N ARG A 69 -6.02 10.26 -0.27
CA ARG A 69 -6.47 9.40 0.85
C ARG A 69 -5.53 8.21 1.07
N TYR A 70 -5.03 7.63 -0.01
CA TYR A 70 -4.04 6.57 0.07
C TYR A 70 -2.73 7.08 0.71
N ALA A 71 -2.22 8.24 0.29
CA ALA A 71 -1.03 8.85 0.86
C ALA A 71 -1.19 9.21 2.35
N GLU A 72 -2.37 9.72 2.75
CA GLU A 72 -2.70 9.97 4.16
C GLU A 72 -2.62 8.68 4.99
N GLY A 73 -3.24 7.60 4.52
CA GLY A 73 -3.16 6.30 5.21
C GLY A 73 -1.74 5.74 5.28
N LEU A 74 -0.92 5.97 4.24
CA LEU A 74 0.48 5.55 4.23
C LEU A 74 1.35 6.36 5.21
N ALA A 75 1.03 7.63 5.46
CA ALA A 75 1.75 8.49 6.39
C ALA A 75 1.66 7.99 7.84
N GLU A 76 0.56 7.34 8.20
CA GLU A 76 0.33 6.77 9.55
C GLU A 76 1.15 5.50 9.85
N LEU A 77 1.78 4.89 8.83
CA LEU A 77 2.63 3.72 9.05
C LEU A 77 3.92 4.14 9.74
N THR A 78 4.25 3.58 10.90
CA THR A 78 5.55 3.76 11.59
C THR A 78 6.43 2.53 11.47
#